data_AF-A0A2E9XME0-F1
#
_entry.id   AF-A0A2E9XME0-F1
#
_cell.length_a   1.000
_cell.length_b   1.000
_cell.length_c   1.000
_cell.angle_alpha   90.00
_cell.angle_beta   90.00
_cell.angle_gamma   90.00
#
_symmetry.space_group_name_H-M   'P 1'
#
loop_
_entity.id
_entity.type
_entity.pdbx_description
1 polymer ?
#
loop_
_entity_poly.entity_id
_entity_poly.type
_entity_poly.pdbx_seq_one_letter_code
_entity_poly.pdbx_strand_id
1 'polypeptide(L)'
;MSFYAPPAIEQASKHLTKEKNKPMIIEVTQREVYGNTLTYVVDAAVQRSIQKLTGRKSLTDGDILALKELGFTLRLKQITVNL
;
A
#
# COMPACT_ATOMS: atom_id res chain seq x y z
N MET A 1 -16.21 21.34 -45.92
CA MET A 1 -15.39 21.06 -44.73
C MET A 1 -16.13 20.07 -43.86
N SER A 2 -15.65 18.82 -43.78
CA SER A 2 -16.31 17.78 -42.97
C SER A 2 -15.70 17.82 -41.57
N PHE A 3 -16.47 18.28 -40.58
CA PHE A 3 -16.07 18.27 -39.18
C PHE A 3 -16.31 16.87 -38.63
N TYR A 4 -15.29 16.00 -38.70
CA TYR A 4 -15.36 14.68 -38.09
C TYR A 4 -15.20 14.82 -36.58
N ALA A 5 -16.32 14.85 -35.86
CA ALA A 5 -16.30 14.68 -34.41
C ALA A 5 -15.90 13.24 -34.10
N PRO A 6 -14.87 12.98 -33.27
CA PRO A 6 -14.48 11.63 -32.93
C PRO A 6 -15.64 10.90 -32.22
N PRO A 7 -15.88 9.61 -32.53
CA PRO A 7 -16.96 8.83 -31.94
C PRO A 7 -16.80 8.76 -30.41
N ALA A 8 -17.90 8.92 -29.68
CA ALA A 8 -17.96 8.97 -28.20
C ALA A 8 -17.30 7.76 -27.48
N ILE A 9 -17.05 6.67 -28.22
CA ILE A 9 -16.38 5.45 -27.75
C ILE A 9 -14.91 5.72 -27.37
N GLU A 10 -14.25 6.67 -28.05
CA GLU A 10 -12.85 7.01 -27.77
C GLU A 10 -12.69 7.87 -26.51
N GLN A 11 -13.74 8.59 -26.10
CA GLN A 11 -13.72 9.41 -24.89
C GLN A 11 -14.09 8.60 -23.63
N ALA A 12 -14.95 7.59 -23.76
CA ALA A 12 -15.31 6.70 -22.66
C ALA A 12 -14.13 5.82 -22.19
N SER A 13 -13.21 5.47 -23.09
CA SER A 13 -12.04 4.65 -22.75
C SER A 13 -10.98 5.38 -21.92
N LYS A 14 -10.96 6.72 -21.92
CA LYS A 14 -10.01 7.54 -21.15
C LYS A 14 -10.41 7.74 -19.69
N HIS A 15 -11.69 7.54 -19.36
CA HIS A 15 -12.20 7.71 -17.99
C HIS A 15 -12.21 6.42 -17.15
N LEU A 16 -12.10 5.24 -17.77
CA LEU A 16 -12.22 3.95 -17.06
C LEU A 16 -10.88 3.38 -16.55
N THR A 17 -9.74 4.02 -16.84
CA THR A 17 -8.42 3.47 -16.48
C THR A 17 -7.73 4.13 -15.29
N LYS A 18 -8.30 5.20 -14.72
CA LYS A 18 -7.71 5.90 -13.56
C LYS A 18 -7.91 5.20 -12.21
N GLU A 19 -8.77 4.18 -12.12
CA GLU A 19 -9.06 3.50 -10.86
C GLU A 19 -8.37 2.13 -10.71
N LYS A 20 -7.74 1.61 -11.77
CA LYS A 20 -7.36 0.19 -11.82
C LYS A 20 -5.99 -0.17 -11.23
N ASN A 21 -5.16 0.83 -10.92
CA ASN A 21 -3.87 0.62 -10.26
C ASN A 21 -3.75 1.55 -9.05
N LYS A 22 -4.64 1.41 -8.08
CA LYS A 22 -4.32 1.92 -6.74
C LYS A 22 -3.16 1.04 -6.25
N PRO A 23 -1.93 1.55 -6.11
CA PRO A 23 -0.85 0.74 -5.56
C PRO A 23 -1.33 0.24 -4.19
N MET A 24 -1.22 -1.06 -3.93
CA MET A 24 -1.54 -1.61 -2.61
C MET A 24 -0.45 -1.15 -1.64
N ILE A 25 -0.65 0.06 -1.13
CA ILE A 25 0.23 0.70 -0.16
C ILE A 25 -0.21 0.23 1.22
N ILE A 26 0.71 -0.41 1.93
CA ILE A 26 0.55 -0.76 3.33
C ILE A 26 1.24 0.31 4.15
N GLU A 27 0.47 1.04 4.96
CA GLU A 27 1.03 1.96 5.93
C GLU A 27 1.60 1.19 7.12
N VAL A 28 2.86 1.47 7.44
CA VAL A 28 3.57 0.87 8.57
C VAL A 28 4.12 1.93 9.50
N THR A 29 4.23 1.59 10.77
CA THR A 29 4.81 2.41 11.84
C THR A 29 5.94 1.61 12.47
N GLN A 30 7.05 2.29 12.74
CA GLN A 30 8.19 1.71 13.44
C GLN A 30 8.17 2.18 14.88
N ARG A 31 8.43 1.24 15.79
CA ARG A 31 8.60 1.52 17.22
C ARG A 31 9.84 0.81 17.71
N GLU A 32 10.69 1.54 18.41
CA GLU A 32 11.82 0.95 19.12
C GLU A 32 11.35 0.36 20.45
N VAL A 33 11.67 -0.91 20.68
CA VAL A 33 11.30 -1.65 21.88
C VAL A 33 12.53 -2.44 22.34
N TYR A 34 13.06 -2.09 23.52
CA TYR A 34 14.24 -2.73 24.12
C TYR A 34 15.46 -2.81 23.17
N GLY A 35 15.74 -1.74 22.42
CA GLY A 35 16.86 -1.68 21.47
C GLY A 35 16.61 -2.38 20.13
N ASN A 36 15.40 -2.92 19.91
CA ASN A 36 14.99 -3.50 18.63
C ASN A 36 13.93 -2.62 17.95
N THR A 37 14.13 -2.31 16.67
CA THR A 37 13.12 -1.63 15.85
C THR A 37 12.09 -2.64 15.36
N LEU A 38 10.87 -2.54 15.87
CA LEU A 38 9.74 -3.36 15.42
C LEU A 38 8.88 -2.56 14.45
N THR A 39 8.56 -3.18 13.31
CA THR A 39 7.67 -2.60 12.30
C THR A 39 6.27 -3.16 12.47
N TYR A 40 5.26 -2.30 12.55
CA TYR A 40 3.86 -2.66 12.71
C TYR A 40 3.03 -2.09 11.56
N VAL A 41 2.00 -2.82 11.15
CA VAL A 41 1.04 -2.32 10.17
C VAL A 41 0.00 -1.44 10.86
N VAL A 42 -0.28 -0.28 10.28
CA VAL A 42 -1.22 0.71 10.82
C VAL A 42 -2.67 0.23 10.65
N ASP A 43 -2.99 -0.33 9.49
CA ASP A 43 -4.33 -0.83 9.21
C ASP A 43 -4.61 -2.14 9.96
N ALA A 44 -5.67 -2.15 10.79
CA ALA A 44 -5.99 -3.29 11.64
C ALA A 44 -6.46 -4.54 10.86
N ALA A 45 -7.10 -4.36 9.69
CA ALA A 45 -7.55 -5.49 8.87
C ALA A 45 -6.36 -6.15 8.14
N VAL A 46 -5.46 -5.33 7.60
CA VAL A 46 -4.21 -5.80 6.98
C VAL A 46 -3.30 -6.42 8.04
N GLN A 47 -3.17 -5.80 9.21
CA GLN A 47 -2.41 -6.36 10.33
C GLN A 47 -2.91 -7.75 10.73
N ARG A 48 -4.23 -7.92 10.89
CA ARG A 48 -4.82 -9.24 11.23
C ARG A 48 -4.55 -10.28 10.14
N SER A 49 -4.61 -9.86 8.87
CA SER A 49 -4.36 -10.76 7.74
C SER A 49 -2.90 -11.19 7.69
N ILE A 50 -1.97 -10.25 7.84
CA ILE A 50 -0.53 -10.53 7.94
C ILE A 50 -0.23 -11.38 9.16
N GLN A 51 -0.85 -11.09 10.31
CA GLN A 51 -0.68 -11.90 11.52
C GLN A 51 -1.11 -13.36 11.31
N LYS A 52 -2.16 -13.61 10.52
CA LYS A 52 -2.56 -14.97 10.15
C LYS A 52 -1.54 -15.65 9.23
N LEU A 53 -0.87 -14.89 8.36
CA LEU A 53 0.12 -15.41 7.42
C LEU A 53 1.48 -15.68 8.09
N THR A 54 1.96 -14.75 8.92
CA THR A 54 3.29 -14.80 9.53
C THR A 54 3.29 -15.39 10.95
N GLY A 55 2.11 -15.49 11.57
CA GLY A 55 1.95 -15.86 12.98
C GLY A 55 2.38 -14.77 13.96
N ARG A 56 2.84 -13.61 13.48
CA ARG A 56 3.48 -12.56 14.28
C ARG A 56 2.73 -11.24 14.16
N LYS A 57 2.75 -10.43 15.23
CA LYS A 57 2.09 -9.11 15.26
C LYS A 57 2.92 -8.00 14.61
N SER A 58 4.22 -8.20 14.48
CA SER A 58 5.18 -7.28 13.87
C SER A 58 5.76 -7.90 12.60
N LEU A 59 6.13 -7.04 11.67
CA LEU A 59 6.87 -7.40 10.47
C LEU A 59 8.36 -7.46 10.80
N THR A 60 9.01 -8.54 10.37
CA THR A 60 10.46 -8.67 10.28
C THR A 60 10.94 -8.24 8.90
N ASP A 61 12.26 -8.09 8.72
CA ASP A 61 12.84 -7.75 7.40
C ASP A 61 12.46 -8.79 6.32
N GLY A 62 12.36 -10.07 6.70
CA GLY A 62 11.91 -11.13 5.79
C GLY A 62 10.45 -10.96 5.36
N ASP A 63 9.56 -10.60 6.28
CA ASP A 63 8.15 -10.33 5.96
C ASP A 63 8.01 -9.10 5.06
N ILE A 64 8.81 -8.06 5.30
CA ILE A 64 8.85 -6.84 4.48
C ILE A 64 9.30 -7.17 3.05
N LEU A 65 10.32 -8.01 2.90
CA LEU A 65 10.84 -8.41 1.60
C LEU A 65 9.80 -9.24 0.82
N ALA A 66 9.17 -10.21 1.46
CA ALA A 66 8.10 -11.00 0.86
C ALA A 66 6.90 -10.14 0.42
N LEU A 67 6.51 -9.14 1.23
CA LEU A 67 5.45 -8.19 0.85
C LEU A 67 5.83 -7.38 -0.39
N LYS A 68 7.09 -6.94 -0.52
CA LYS A 68 7.57 -6.24 -1.71
C LYS A 68 7.57 -7.14 -2.95
N GLU A 69 7.96 -8.40 -2.82
CA GLU A 69 7.93 -9.39 -3.91
C GLU A 69 6.49 -9.67 -4.39
N LEU A 70 5.52 -9.65 -3.46
CA LEU A 70 4.09 -9.76 -3.77
C LEU A 70 3.50 -8.50 -4.42
N GLY A 71 4.31 -7.44 -4.61
CA GLY A 71 3.89 -6.18 -5.22
C GLY A 71 3.27 -5.17 -4.25
N PHE A 72 3.34 -5.41 -2.95
CA PHE A 72 2.93 -4.40 -1.96
C PHE A 72 4.01 -3.34 -1.79
N THR A 73 3.57 -2.09 -1.61
CA THR A 73 4.47 -0.98 -1.28
C THR A 73 4.31 -0.65 0.20
N LEU A 74 5.39 -0.74 0.98
CA LEU A 74 5.35 -0.32 2.38
C LEU A 74 5.67 1.18 2.48
N ARG A 75 4.79 1.93 3.13
CA ARG A 75 5.00 3.35 3.41
C ARG A 75 5.10 3.57 4.91
N LEU A 76 6.21 4.16 5.35
CA LEU A 76 6.33 4.58 6.73
C LEU A 76 5.39 5.76 6.99
N LYS A 77 4.46 5.56 7.91
CA LYS A 77 3.63 6.63 8.47
C LYS A 77 4.54 7.45 9.37
N GLN A 78 4.97 8.61 8.86
CA GLN A 78 5.66 9.60 9.66
C GLN A 78 4.69 10.07 10.73
N ILE A 79 4.97 9.71 11.98
CA ILE A 79 4.30 10.31 13.13
C ILE A 79 5.01 11.64 13.32
N THR A 80 4.44 12.73 12.81
CA THR A 80 4.92 14.07 13.14
C THR A 80 4.71 14.27 14.63
N VAL A 81 5.78 14.10 15.41
CA VAL A 81 5.79 14.53 16.81
C VAL A 81 5.91 16.05 16.76
N ASN A 82 4.78 16.75 16.91
CA ASN A 82 4.85 18.17 17.27
C ASN A 82 5.45 18.22 18.68
N LEU A 83 6.72 18.61 18.75
CA LEU A 83 7.42 19.00 19.98
C LEU A 83 6.96 20.40 20.40
#